data_AF-A0A7Y0BIW4-F1
#
_entry.id   AF-A0A7Y0BIW4-F1
#
_cell.length_a   1.000
_cell.length_b   1.000
_cell.length_c   1.000
_cell.angle_alpha   90.00
_cell.angle_beta   90.00
_cell.angle_gamma   90.00
#
_symmetry.space_group_name_H-M   'P 1'
#
loop_
_entity.id
_entity.type
_entity.pdbx_description
1 polymer ?
#
loop_
_entity_poly.entity_id
_entity_poly.type
_entity_poly.pdbx_seq_one_letter_code
_entity_poly.pdbx_strand_id
1 'polypeptide(L)'
;MISPTSRTGLQLRSLVRASGELELSLLSVDTPTPAPDEVVIRIEATPINPSDIGLLFGAADLGTLGLSGTPDSPVVNARIPDGLMKGMAGRLDQSLPVGNEGAGVVVAAGSSDGAQALLGKTVAVLGGAMYAQYRCVKAAQCLVLPEGTSPAEGASCFVNPLTSLGMVETMRREGHKALVHTAAASNLGQMLNKICLKDNIGLVNIVRKPAQVALIRAIGARHVCDASAPTFMQDLTQALVETGATIAFDATGGGRLAGQILTCMEAALVRSATEYSRYGSTTHKQVYIYGGLDTGPTEFVRNFGFSWGMGGWLLFQFIERIGADAAQAMRQRVTAELKTTFASSYTKEVSLAEALQLEHIAAYGQRTTGAKYLINPNKAGTA
;
A
#
# COMPACT_ATOMS: atom_id res chain seq x y z
N MET A 1 4.33 -37.81 -25.23
CA MET A 1 3.75 -36.45 -25.19
C MET A 1 2.72 -36.42 -24.08
N ILE A 2 3.06 -35.86 -22.93
CA ILE A 2 2.13 -35.69 -21.82
C ILE A 2 1.27 -34.48 -22.18
N SER A 3 -0.04 -34.67 -22.29
CA SER A 3 -0.99 -33.57 -22.50
C SER A 3 -0.78 -32.50 -21.42
N PRO A 4 -0.65 -31.20 -21.77
CA PRO A 4 -0.55 -30.15 -20.76
C PRO A 4 -1.90 -30.08 -20.05
N THR A 5 -2.02 -30.76 -18.90
CA THR A 5 -3.21 -30.66 -18.05
C THR A 5 -3.36 -29.20 -17.67
N SER A 6 -4.40 -28.53 -18.18
CA SER A 6 -4.79 -27.21 -17.71
C SER A 6 -5.01 -27.30 -16.21
N ARG A 7 -4.27 -26.47 -15.45
CA ARG A 7 -4.48 -26.38 -13.99
C ARG A 7 -5.60 -25.38 -13.77
N THR A 8 -6.65 -25.73 -13.06
CA THR A 8 -7.63 -24.75 -12.59
C THR A 8 -7.24 -24.25 -11.20
N GLY A 9 -7.63 -23.02 -10.88
CA GLY A 9 -7.43 -22.46 -9.54
C GLY A 9 -8.48 -21.40 -9.23
N LEU A 10 -8.81 -21.26 -7.96
CA LEU A 10 -9.71 -20.22 -7.50
C LEU A 10 -9.03 -18.85 -7.59
N GLN A 11 -9.79 -17.85 -8.00
CA GLN A 11 -9.42 -16.44 -8.00
C GLN A 11 -10.57 -15.59 -7.47
N LEU A 12 -10.26 -14.71 -6.53
CA LEU A 12 -11.22 -13.74 -6.00
C LEU A 12 -11.52 -12.67 -7.06
N ARG A 13 -12.80 -12.39 -7.24
CA ARG A 13 -13.33 -11.36 -8.14
C ARG A 13 -14.11 -10.30 -7.38
N SER A 14 -14.05 -9.08 -7.91
CA SER A 14 -14.84 -7.94 -7.48
C SER A 14 -15.59 -7.37 -8.68
N LEU A 15 -16.92 -7.51 -8.66
CA LEU A 15 -17.83 -7.07 -9.72
C LEU A 15 -18.73 -5.96 -9.18
N VAL A 16 -18.73 -4.81 -9.84
CA VAL A 16 -19.71 -3.74 -9.58
C VAL A 16 -20.72 -3.74 -10.71
N ARG A 17 -21.98 -4.02 -10.41
CA ARG A 17 -23.07 -4.05 -11.39
C ARG A 17 -23.62 -2.65 -11.64
N ALA A 18 -24.13 -2.41 -12.85
CA ALA A 18 -24.84 -1.15 -13.15
C ALA A 18 -26.05 -0.89 -12.23
N SER A 19 -26.60 -1.94 -11.60
CA SER A 19 -27.66 -1.86 -10.58
C SER A 19 -27.23 -1.26 -9.23
N GLY A 20 -25.95 -0.93 -9.06
CA GLY A 20 -25.38 -0.44 -7.80
C GLY A 20 -25.09 -1.52 -6.77
N GLU A 21 -25.00 -2.77 -7.19
CA GLU A 21 -24.59 -3.89 -6.35
C GLU A 21 -23.11 -4.23 -6.59
N LEU A 22 -22.33 -4.27 -5.51
CA LEU A 22 -21.05 -4.95 -5.46
C LEU A 22 -21.29 -6.43 -5.20
N GLU A 23 -20.60 -7.31 -5.92
CA GLU A 23 -20.52 -8.74 -5.68
C GLU A 23 -19.05 -9.16 -5.60
N LEU A 24 -18.68 -9.86 -4.53
CA LEU A 24 -17.40 -10.53 -4.37
C LEU A 24 -17.61 -12.03 -4.40
N SER A 25 -16.82 -12.73 -5.20
CA SER A 25 -16.97 -14.18 -5.39
C SER A 25 -15.64 -14.85 -5.72
N LEU A 26 -15.58 -16.16 -5.52
CA LEU A 26 -14.46 -16.99 -5.95
C LEU A 26 -14.84 -17.68 -7.26
N LEU A 27 -14.07 -17.42 -8.32
CA LEU A 27 -14.24 -18.09 -9.60
C LEU A 27 -13.13 -19.11 -9.81
N SER A 28 -13.49 -20.29 -10.34
CA SER A 28 -12.51 -21.22 -10.90
C SER A 28 -12.03 -20.66 -12.25
N VAL A 29 -10.72 -20.46 -12.36
CA VAL A 29 -10.08 -19.89 -13.55
C VAL A 29 -9.03 -20.87 -14.07
N ASP A 30 -8.97 -21.04 -15.39
CA ASP A 30 -7.90 -21.80 -16.03
C ASP A 30 -6.56 -21.09 -15.86
N THR A 31 -5.56 -21.83 -15.41
CA THR A 31 -4.17 -21.39 -15.37
C THR A 31 -3.55 -21.71 -16.73
N PRO A 32 -3.12 -20.70 -17.49
CA PRO A 32 -2.48 -20.93 -18.79
C PRO A 32 -1.24 -21.81 -18.67
N THR A 33 -0.93 -22.54 -19.74
CA THR A 33 0.41 -23.11 -19.91
C THR A 33 1.39 -21.95 -20.11
N PRO A 34 2.50 -21.86 -19.36
CA PRO A 34 3.40 -20.71 -19.45
C PRO A 34 4.05 -20.64 -20.84
N ALA A 35 4.05 -19.45 -21.44
CA ALA A 35 4.86 -19.15 -22.61
C ALA A 35 6.36 -19.30 -22.29
N PRO A 36 7.28 -19.34 -23.30
CA PRO A 36 8.71 -19.60 -23.06
C PRO A 36 9.36 -18.76 -21.96
N ASP A 37 8.99 -17.49 -21.84
CA ASP A 37 9.50 -16.49 -20.88
C ASP A 37 8.61 -16.30 -19.64
N GLU A 38 7.67 -17.21 -19.40
CA GLU A 38 6.71 -17.15 -18.30
C GLU A 38 6.90 -18.28 -17.29
N VAL A 39 6.36 -18.07 -16.10
CA VAL A 39 6.31 -19.05 -15.01
C VAL A 39 4.92 -19.09 -14.40
N VAL A 40 4.52 -20.26 -13.93
CA VAL A 40 3.32 -20.45 -13.11
C VAL A 40 3.73 -20.54 -11.65
N ILE A 41 3.16 -19.66 -10.84
CA ILE A 41 3.42 -19.56 -9.41
C ILE A 41 2.19 -20.04 -8.66
N ARG A 42 2.38 -20.97 -7.72
CA ARG A 42 1.39 -21.29 -6.69
C ARG A 42 1.50 -20.23 -5.59
N ILE A 43 0.52 -19.36 -5.48
CA ILE A 43 0.56 -18.24 -4.52
C ILE A 43 0.27 -18.76 -3.12
N GLU A 44 1.17 -18.48 -2.19
CA GLU A 44 1.06 -18.94 -0.80
C GLU A 44 0.93 -17.79 0.19
N ALA A 45 1.13 -16.55 -0.26
CA ALA A 45 0.97 -15.37 0.58
C ALA A 45 0.70 -14.12 -0.28
N THR A 46 -0.37 -13.39 0.02
CA THR A 46 -0.69 -12.09 -0.60
C THR A 46 -1.33 -11.17 0.45
N PRO A 47 -0.76 -9.98 0.68
CA PRO A 47 -1.24 -9.08 1.72
C PRO A 47 -2.53 -8.38 1.30
N ILE A 48 -3.37 -8.04 2.28
CA ILE A 48 -4.46 -7.09 2.07
C ILE A 48 -3.96 -5.68 2.36
N ASN A 49 -3.60 -4.92 1.31
CA ASN A 49 -3.23 -3.51 1.44
C ASN A 49 -4.44 -2.58 1.22
N PRO A 50 -4.41 -1.32 1.70
CA PRO A 50 -5.49 -0.35 1.43
C PRO A 50 -5.81 -0.16 -0.06
N SER A 51 -4.81 -0.25 -0.94
CA SER A 51 -5.01 -0.21 -2.39
C SER A 51 -5.85 -1.39 -2.90
N ASP A 52 -5.64 -2.58 -2.35
CA ASP A 52 -6.41 -3.76 -2.72
C ASP A 52 -7.83 -3.64 -2.22
N ILE A 53 -8.04 -3.11 -1.01
CA ILE A 53 -9.36 -2.82 -0.42
C ILE A 53 -10.15 -1.85 -1.30
N GLY A 54 -9.50 -0.81 -1.84
CA GLY A 54 -10.13 0.15 -2.74
C GLY A 54 -10.66 -0.51 -4.03
N LEU A 55 -9.89 -1.46 -4.60
CA LEU A 55 -10.37 -2.25 -5.74
C LEU A 55 -11.40 -3.30 -5.33
N LEU A 56 -11.20 -3.95 -4.18
CA LEU A 56 -12.06 -5.02 -3.67
C LEU A 56 -13.48 -4.53 -3.45
N PHE A 57 -13.66 -3.43 -2.70
CA PHE A 57 -14.99 -2.94 -2.35
C PHE A 57 -15.48 -1.78 -3.22
N GLY A 58 -14.60 -1.11 -3.96
CA GLY A 58 -14.97 0.11 -4.68
C GLY A 58 -15.52 1.16 -3.71
N ALA A 59 -16.70 1.68 -4.04
CA ALA A 59 -17.43 2.66 -3.23
C ALA A 59 -18.59 2.05 -2.42
N ALA A 60 -18.59 0.73 -2.21
CA ALA A 60 -19.66 0.06 -1.48
C ALA A 60 -19.74 0.46 0.00
N ASP A 61 -20.97 0.57 0.50
CA ASP A 61 -21.26 0.72 1.92
C ASP A 61 -21.12 -0.64 2.61
N LEU A 62 -20.03 -0.79 3.39
CA LEU A 62 -19.75 -2.01 4.14
C LEU A 62 -20.79 -2.29 5.25
N GLY A 63 -21.63 -1.31 5.62
CA GLY A 63 -22.77 -1.54 6.52
C GLY A 63 -23.90 -2.36 5.89
N THR A 64 -23.88 -2.54 4.56
CA THR A 64 -24.89 -3.27 3.79
C THR A 64 -24.43 -4.67 3.36
N LEU A 65 -23.34 -5.17 3.94
CA LEU A 65 -22.78 -6.47 3.58
C LEU A 65 -23.77 -7.60 3.83
N GLY A 66 -24.07 -8.35 2.78
CA GLY A 66 -24.78 -9.62 2.83
C GLY A 66 -23.84 -10.77 2.46
N LEU A 67 -24.06 -11.94 3.06
CA LEU A 67 -23.35 -13.18 2.73
C LEU A 67 -24.32 -14.21 2.17
N SER A 68 -23.93 -14.87 1.10
CA SER A 68 -24.64 -15.99 0.48
C SER A 68 -23.63 -17.02 -0.05
N GLY A 69 -24.11 -18.07 -0.72
CA GLY A 69 -23.24 -19.15 -1.21
C GLY A 69 -22.96 -20.22 -0.15
N THR A 70 -21.87 -20.96 -0.32
CA THR A 70 -21.43 -22.03 0.61
C THR A 70 -20.16 -21.60 1.35
N PRO A 71 -19.77 -22.28 2.46
CA PRO A 71 -18.52 -21.98 3.15
C PRO A 71 -17.27 -22.02 2.26
N ASP A 72 -17.23 -22.93 1.28
CA ASP A 72 -16.10 -23.08 0.34
C ASP A 72 -16.18 -22.14 -0.87
N SER A 73 -17.36 -21.60 -1.16
CA SER A 73 -17.61 -20.67 -2.27
C SER A 73 -18.53 -19.52 -1.83
N PRO A 74 -18.07 -18.68 -0.89
CA PRO A 74 -18.87 -17.59 -0.36
C PRO A 74 -19.05 -16.50 -1.42
N VAL A 75 -20.21 -15.84 -1.39
CA VAL A 75 -20.53 -14.67 -2.20
C VAL A 75 -20.94 -13.54 -1.28
N VAL A 76 -20.24 -12.42 -1.37
CA VAL A 76 -20.48 -11.23 -0.54
C VAL A 76 -21.04 -10.13 -1.41
N ASN A 77 -22.19 -9.58 -1.02
CA ASN A 77 -22.82 -8.47 -1.74
C ASN A 77 -22.87 -7.23 -0.85
N ALA A 78 -22.81 -6.05 -1.47
CA ALA A 78 -23.01 -4.77 -0.80
C ALA A 78 -23.61 -3.75 -1.77
N ARG A 79 -24.24 -2.70 -1.23
CA ARG A 79 -24.80 -1.60 -2.03
C ARG A 79 -23.78 -0.48 -2.18
N ILE A 80 -23.70 0.07 -3.39
CA ILE A 80 -23.02 1.32 -3.65
C ILE A 80 -24.06 2.44 -3.64
N PRO A 81 -23.89 3.49 -2.82
CA PRO A 81 -24.79 4.64 -2.84
C PRO A 81 -24.83 5.31 -4.21
N ASP A 82 -26.02 5.71 -4.68
CA ASP A 82 -26.23 6.29 -6.02
C ASP A 82 -25.30 7.49 -6.30
N GLY A 83 -25.07 8.34 -5.29
CA GLY A 83 -24.17 9.49 -5.40
C GLY A 83 -22.70 9.14 -5.68
N LEU A 84 -22.28 7.90 -5.42
CA LEU A 84 -20.91 7.42 -5.64
C LEU A 84 -20.78 6.58 -6.92
N MET A 85 -21.89 6.20 -7.55
CA MET A 85 -21.89 5.34 -8.75
C MET A 85 -21.13 5.95 -9.93
N LYS A 86 -21.16 7.28 -10.07
CA LYS A 86 -20.37 7.98 -11.11
C LYS A 86 -18.87 7.67 -11.02
N GLY A 87 -18.34 7.52 -9.80
CA GLY A 87 -16.94 7.14 -9.59
C GLY A 87 -16.61 5.70 -10.00
N MET A 88 -17.62 4.83 -10.11
CA MET A 88 -17.49 3.42 -10.49
C MET A 88 -17.67 3.17 -11.99
N ALA A 89 -17.99 4.20 -12.78
CA ALA A 89 -18.32 4.06 -14.21
C ALA A 89 -17.28 3.26 -15.02
N GLY A 90 -15.99 3.43 -14.71
CA GLY A 90 -14.90 2.74 -15.42
C GLY A 90 -14.82 1.24 -15.20
N ARG A 91 -15.58 0.68 -14.26
CA ARG A 91 -15.54 -0.75 -13.88
C ARG A 91 -16.92 -1.44 -13.82
N LEU A 92 -17.98 -0.75 -14.26
CA LEU A 92 -19.32 -1.33 -14.25
C LEU A 92 -19.36 -2.60 -15.11
N ASP A 93 -20.00 -3.63 -14.58
CA ASP A 93 -20.22 -4.94 -15.17
C ASP A 93 -18.93 -5.69 -15.56
N GLN A 94 -17.78 -5.28 -15.00
CA GLN A 94 -16.49 -5.94 -15.18
C GLN A 94 -16.14 -6.76 -13.94
N SER A 95 -15.91 -8.07 -14.14
CA SER A 95 -15.42 -8.97 -13.08
C SER A 95 -13.90 -8.80 -12.94
N LEU A 96 -13.49 -7.93 -12.01
CA LEU A 96 -12.09 -7.57 -11.86
C LEU A 96 -11.38 -8.51 -10.88
N PRO A 97 -10.18 -9.04 -11.23
CA PRO A 97 -9.34 -9.72 -10.25
C PRO A 97 -8.71 -8.72 -9.27
N VAL A 98 -8.36 -9.19 -8.08
CA VAL A 98 -7.84 -8.34 -6.98
C VAL A 98 -6.48 -8.85 -6.47
N GLY A 99 -5.72 -7.97 -5.82
CA GLY A 99 -4.43 -8.26 -5.20
C GLY A 99 -3.26 -7.79 -6.06
N ASN A 100 -2.56 -6.76 -5.60
CA ASN A 100 -1.44 -6.17 -6.34
C ASN A 100 -0.18 -7.04 -6.30
N GLU A 101 0.19 -7.50 -5.11
CA GLU A 101 1.45 -8.21 -4.84
C GLU A 101 1.21 -9.52 -4.10
N GLY A 102 2.18 -10.43 -4.19
CA GLY A 102 2.19 -11.67 -3.42
C GLY A 102 3.45 -12.48 -3.66
N ALA A 103 3.57 -13.57 -2.94
CA ALA A 103 4.68 -14.50 -3.02
C ALA A 103 4.20 -15.95 -3.01
N GLY A 104 5.03 -16.83 -3.55
CA GLY A 104 4.71 -18.24 -3.70
C GLY A 104 5.85 -19.02 -4.35
N VAL A 105 5.55 -20.25 -4.74
CA VAL A 105 6.54 -21.17 -5.33
C VAL A 105 6.27 -21.33 -6.82
N VAL A 106 7.32 -21.30 -7.64
CA VAL A 106 7.21 -21.59 -9.07
C VAL A 106 7.00 -23.09 -9.29
N VAL A 107 5.85 -23.47 -9.85
CA VAL A 107 5.41 -24.86 -10.05
C VAL A 107 5.35 -25.29 -11.52
N ALA A 108 5.53 -24.36 -12.46
CA ALA A 108 5.88 -24.65 -13.85
C ALA A 108 6.61 -23.45 -14.46
N ALA A 109 7.36 -23.70 -15.53
CA ALA A 109 8.12 -22.69 -16.25
C ALA A 109 8.05 -22.96 -17.75
N GLY A 110 8.08 -21.89 -18.54
CA GLY A 110 8.30 -21.94 -19.97
C GLY A 110 9.71 -22.41 -20.33
N SER A 111 9.97 -22.63 -21.61
CA SER A 111 11.20 -23.25 -22.10
C SER A 111 12.45 -22.37 -22.07
N SER A 112 12.36 -21.07 -21.79
CA SER A 112 13.55 -20.20 -21.71
C SER A 112 14.40 -20.52 -20.48
N ASP A 113 15.70 -20.36 -20.59
CA ASP A 113 16.64 -20.57 -19.47
C ASP A 113 16.29 -19.71 -18.26
N GLY A 114 15.87 -18.46 -18.50
CA GLY A 114 15.45 -17.53 -17.45
C GLY A 114 14.22 -18.02 -16.69
N ALA A 115 13.22 -18.59 -17.37
CA ALA A 115 12.06 -19.18 -16.72
C ALA A 115 12.41 -20.49 -16.01
N GLN A 116 13.19 -21.38 -16.65
CA GLN A 116 13.62 -22.66 -16.08
C GLN A 116 14.45 -22.46 -14.81
N ALA A 117 15.30 -21.43 -14.76
CA ALA A 117 16.09 -21.08 -13.58
C ALA A 117 15.23 -20.72 -12.35
N LEU A 118 13.96 -20.36 -12.54
CA LEU A 118 13.04 -20.03 -11.44
C LEU A 118 12.26 -21.24 -10.93
N LEU A 119 12.25 -22.37 -11.62
CA LEU A 119 11.45 -23.53 -11.24
C LEU A 119 11.81 -24.03 -9.83
N GLY A 120 10.78 -24.21 -8.99
CA GLY A 120 10.93 -24.60 -7.58
C GLY A 120 11.39 -23.50 -6.63
N LYS A 121 11.73 -22.30 -7.13
CA LYS A 121 12.12 -21.18 -6.27
C LYS A 121 10.91 -20.50 -5.65
N THR A 122 11.11 -19.95 -4.46
CA THR A 122 10.18 -19.00 -3.85
C THR A 122 10.41 -17.63 -4.46
N VAL A 123 9.36 -17.04 -5.02
CA VAL A 123 9.41 -15.74 -5.69
C VAL A 123 8.31 -14.82 -5.16
N ALA A 124 8.55 -13.53 -5.21
CA ALA A 124 7.53 -12.50 -5.00
C ALA A 124 7.29 -11.72 -6.30
N VAL A 125 6.05 -11.27 -6.52
CA VAL A 125 5.64 -10.60 -7.75
C VAL A 125 4.65 -9.47 -7.45
N LEU A 126 4.84 -8.33 -8.11
CA LEU A 126 3.84 -7.25 -8.24
C LEU A 126 3.09 -7.41 -9.56
N GLY A 127 2.32 -8.50 -9.68
CA GLY A 127 1.77 -8.98 -10.95
C GLY A 127 0.29 -8.67 -11.17
N GLY A 128 -0.37 -8.09 -10.16
CA GLY A 128 -1.82 -7.97 -10.14
C GLY A 128 -2.53 -9.34 -10.08
N ALA A 129 -3.81 -9.31 -9.72
CA ALA A 129 -4.65 -10.50 -9.64
C ALA A 129 -4.12 -11.58 -8.67
N MET A 130 -3.37 -11.17 -7.63
CA MET A 130 -2.63 -12.08 -6.73
C MET A 130 -3.52 -12.80 -5.71
N TYR A 131 -4.79 -12.40 -5.55
CA TYR A 131 -5.78 -13.14 -4.76
C TYR A 131 -6.29 -14.36 -5.56
N ALA A 132 -5.35 -15.25 -5.90
CA ALA A 132 -5.57 -16.40 -6.76
C ALA A 132 -4.65 -17.55 -6.34
N GLN A 133 -5.09 -18.78 -6.50
CA GLN A 133 -4.28 -19.96 -6.20
C GLN A 133 -3.06 -20.08 -7.11
N TYR A 134 -3.19 -19.70 -8.38
CA TYR A 134 -2.12 -19.75 -9.37
C TYR A 134 -2.06 -18.47 -10.20
N ARG A 135 -0.85 -18.05 -10.56
CA ARG A 135 -0.61 -16.95 -11.52
C ARG A 135 0.44 -17.32 -12.54
N CYS A 136 0.12 -17.13 -13.82
CA CYS A 136 1.09 -17.14 -14.90
C CYS A 136 1.59 -15.71 -15.12
N VAL A 137 2.90 -15.49 -15.00
CA VAL A 137 3.55 -14.18 -15.11
C VAL A 137 4.87 -14.29 -15.86
N LYS A 138 5.38 -13.17 -16.36
CA LYS A 138 6.70 -13.11 -17.00
C LYS A 138 7.79 -13.40 -15.95
N ALA A 139 8.77 -14.23 -16.31
CA ALA A 139 9.90 -14.55 -15.43
C ALA A 139 10.63 -13.30 -14.93
N ALA A 140 10.75 -12.27 -15.79
CA ALA A 140 11.37 -10.98 -15.46
C ALA A 140 10.62 -10.16 -14.39
N GLN A 141 9.34 -10.48 -14.11
CA GLN A 141 8.58 -9.83 -13.03
C GLN A 141 8.82 -10.48 -11.67
N CYS A 142 9.48 -11.64 -11.62
CA CYS A 142 9.72 -12.38 -10.38
C CYS A 142 10.94 -11.84 -9.66
N LEU A 143 10.75 -11.47 -8.38
CA LEU A 143 11.84 -11.27 -7.45
C LEU A 143 12.11 -12.60 -6.73
N VAL A 144 13.27 -13.20 -6.97
CA VAL A 144 13.71 -14.40 -6.23
C VAL A 144 13.97 -14.00 -4.78
N LEU A 145 13.28 -14.67 -3.86
CA LEU A 145 13.49 -14.43 -2.44
C LEU A 145 14.78 -15.14 -1.97
N PRO A 146 15.50 -14.57 -0.99
CA PRO A 146 16.67 -15.22 -0.42
C PRO A 146 16.34 -16.60 0.13
N GLU A 147 17.29 -17.54 0.07
CA GLU A 147 17.13 -18.88 0.62
C GLU A 147 16.67 -18.83 2.09
N GLY A 148 15.74 -19.71 2.47
CA GLY A 148 15.12 -19.72 3.80
C GLY A 148 14.11 -18.59 4.04
N THR A 149 13.73 -17.82 3.02
CA THR A 149 12.62 -16.85 3.09
C THR A 149 11.31 -17.52 2.69
N SER A 150 10.35 -17.51 3.60
CA SER A 150 8.99 -17.99 3.35
C SER A 150 8.21 -17.03 2.43
N PRO A 151 7.18 -17.52 1.71
CA PRO A 151 6.26 -16.65 0.98
C PRO A 151 5.67 -15.54 1.87
N ALA A 152 5.28 -15.85 3.10
CA ALA A 152 4.73 -14.87 4.04
C ALA A 152 5.69 -13.72 4.32
N GLU A 153 6.98 -14.00 4.53
CA GLU A 153 8.01 -12.96 4.71
C GLU A 153 8.23 -12.12 3.43
N GLY A 154 8.06 -12.71 2.25
CA GLY A 154 8.22 -12.02 0.96
C GLY A 154 6.96 -11.33 0.42
N ALA A 155 5.79 -11.55 1.03
CA ALA A 155 4.50 -11.19 0.43
C ALA A 155 4.29 -9.68 0.25
N SER A 156 4.98 -8.85 1.03
CA SER A 156 4.86 -7.38 0.99
C SER A 156 6.17 -6.70 0.56
N CYS A 157 6.93 -7.29 -0.36
CA CYS A 157 8.23 -6.75 -0.77
C CYS A 157 8.17 -5.66 -1.87
N PHE A 158 7.00 -5.29 -2.39
CA PHE A 158 6.89 -4.27 -3.42
C PHE A 158 6.17 -3.01 -2.94
N VAL A 159 4.87 -3.10 -2.61
CA VAL A 159 4.03 -1.90 -2.49
C VAL A 159 4.51 -1.00 -1.35
N ASN A 160 4.55 -1.51 -0.11
CA ASN A 160 4.98 -0.70 1.03
C ASN A 160 6.47 -0.32 0.95
N PRO A 161 7.42 -1.26 0.71
CA PRO A 161 8.85 -0.94 0.67
C PRO A 161 9.23 0.06 -0.42
N LEU A 162 8.76 -0.14 -1.65
CA LEU A 162 9.09 0.74 -2.77
C LEU A 162 8.39 2.09 -2.62
N THR A 163 7.22 2.14 -1.98
CA THR A 163 6.60 3.44 -1.65
C THR A 163 7.43 4.20 -0.61
N SER A 164 7.86 3.56 0.49
CA SER A 164 8.71 4.22 1.50
C SER A 164 10.03 4.71 0.91
N LEU A 165 10.68 3.91 0.06
CA LEU A 165 11.89 4.35 -0.67
C LEU A 165 11.58 5.46 -1.68
N GLY A 166 10.43 5.36 -2.37
CA GLY A 166 9.97 6.36 -3.33
C GLY A 166 9.68 7.71 -2.68
N MET A 167 9.21 7.75 -1.44
CA MET A 167 9.03 8.99 -0.67
C MET A 167 10.37 9.70 -0.43
N VAL A 168 11.38 8.94 0.02
CA VAL A 168 12.74 9.47 0.23
C VAL A 168 13.38 9.93 -1.07
N GLU A 169 13.23 9.16 -2.15
CA GLU A 169 13.77 9.52 -3.45
C GLU A 169 13.05 10.74 -4.06
N THR A 170 11.74 10.84 -3.90
CA THR A 170 10.95 12.02 -4.29
C THR A 170 11.43 13.25 -3.52
N MET A 171 11.58 13.15 -2.20
CA MET A 171 12.14 14.22 -1.36
C MET A 171 13.49 14.72 -1.92
N ARG A 172 14.42 13.80 -2.21
CA ARG A 172 15.74 14.15 -2.76
C ARG A 172 15.65 14.84 -4.13
N ARG A 173 14.86 14.27 -5.05
CA ARG A 173 14.72 14.78 -6.43
C ARG A 173 14.05 16.14 -6.50
N GLU A 174 13.16 16.44 -5.57
CA GLU A 174 12.46 17.73 -5.48
C GLU A 174 13.22 18.75 -4.62
N GLY A 175 14.45 18.42 -4.18
CA GLY A 175 15.34 19.36 -3.48
C GLY A 175 15.04 19.55 -2.00
N HIS A 176 14.23 18.67 -1.39
CA HIS A 176 13.93 18.69 0.03
C HIS A 176 14.97 17.89 0.84
N LYS A 177 15.18 18.27 2.11
CA LYS A 177 16.20 17.67 3.00
C LYS A 177 15.64 16.71 4.04
N ALA A 178 14.36 16.86 4.36
CA ALA A 178 13.63 16.11 5.37
C ALA A 178 12.15 16.03 4.96
N LEU A 179 11.41 15.10 5.53
CA LEU A 179 10.02 14.85 5.16
C LEU A 179 9.09 14.66 6.37
N VAL A 180 7.80 14.83 6.13
CA VAL A 180 6.71 14.52 7.04
C VAL A 180 5.94 13.31 6.51
N HIS A 181 5.50 12.41 7.38
CA HIS A 181 4.64 11.29 7.00
C HIS A 181 3.45 11.15 7.95
N THR A 182 2.24 10.98 7.41
CA THR A 182 1.01 10.80 8.20
C THR A 182 0.58 9.34 8.25
N ALA A 183 -0.28 9.01 9.21
CA ALA A 183 -0.61 7.61 9.55
C ALA A 183 0.66 6.78 9.78
N ALA A 184 1.64 7.37 10.47
CA ALA A 184 3.01 6.84 10.58
C ALA A 184 3.08 5.48 11.29
N ALA A 185 2.06 5.13 12.08
CA ALA A 185 1.94 3.82 12.72
C ALA A 185 1.61 2.67 11.75
N SER A 186 1.27 2.96 10.49
CA SER A 186 1.09 1.95 9.45
C SER A 186 2.36 1.13 9.21
N ASN A 187 2.24 -0.08 8.63
CA ASN A 187 3.41 -0.88 8.27
C ASN A 187 4.39 -0.08 7.38
N LEU A 188 3.87 0.70 6.43
CA LEU A 188 4.67 1.57 5.56
C LEU A 188 5.38 2.67 6.35
N GLY A 189 4.67 3.35 7.27
CA GLY A 189 5.28 4.40 8.10
C GLY A 189 6.36 3.87 9.03
N GLN A 190 6.20 2.66 9.57
CA GLN A 190 7.24 1.99 10.34
C GLN A 190 8.49 1.69 9.50
N MET A 191 8.31 1.24 8.25
CA MET A 191 9.42 1.04 7.30
C MET A 191 10.11 2.38 6.99
N LEU A 192 9.33 3.42 6.68
CA LEU A 192 9.86 4.75 6.38
C LEU A 192 10.69 5.31 7.56
N ASN A 193 10.20 5.16 8.79
CA ASN A 193 10.96 5.57 9.97
C ASN A 193 12.30 4.84 10.07
N LYS A 194 12.34 3.51 9.86
CA LYS A 194 13.58 2.74 9.87
C LYS A 194 14.55 3.18 8.76
N ILE A 195 14.04 3.46 7.55
CA ILE A 195 14.83 4.01 6.44
C ILE A 195 15.45 5.34 6.85
N CYS A 196 14.65 6.27 7.36
CA CYS A 196 15.12 7.60 7.75
C CYS A 196 16.16 7.55 8.87
N LEU A 197 15.98 6.67 9.87
CA LEU A 197 16.99 6.47 10.92
C LEU A 197 18.31 5.94 10.36
N LYS A 198 18.25 4.91 9.49
CA LYS A 198 19.44 4.29 8.89
C LYS A 198 20.16 5.26 7.93
N ASP A 199 19.41 6.09 7.22
CA ASP A 199 19.92 6.99 6.19
C ASP A 199 20.19 8.42 6.75
N ASN A 200 20.01 8.63 8.05
CA ASN A 200 20.16 9.92 8.73
C ASN A 200 19.34 11.06 8.07
N ILE A 201 18.06 10.78 7.80
CA ILE A 201 17.10 11.73 7.21
C ILE A 201 16.15 12.24 8.29
N GLY A 202 15.94 13.55 8.34
CA GLY A 202 14.94 14.15 9.22
C GLY A 202 13.52 13.67 8.86
N LEU A 203 12.81 13.11 9.83
CA LEU A 203 11.44 12.64 9.65
C LEU A 203 10.54 13.13 10.79
N VAL A 204 9.42 13.75 10.43
CA VAL A 204 8.32 14.02 11.35
C VAL A 204 7.21 13.00 11.13
N ASN A 205 6.98 12.15 12.12
CA ASN A 205 5.92 11.14 12.10
C ASN A 205 4.63 11.72 12.69
N ILE A 206 3.52 11.70 11.94
CA ILE A 206 2.21 12.11 12.45
C ILE A 206 1.33 10.88 12.65
N VAL A 207 0.80 10.73 13.85
CA VAL A 207 -0.15 9.68 14.26
C VAL A 207 -1.45 10.31 14.76
N ARG A 208 -2.47 9.51 15.10
CA ARG A 208 -3.78 10.00 15.55
C ARG A 208 -4.24 9.47 16.91
N LYS A 209 -3.38 8.73 17.61
CA LYS A 209 -3.66 8.14 18.92
C LYS A 209 -2.39 8.13 19.79
N PRO A 210 -2.49 8.32 21.11
CA PRO A 210 -1.33 8.25 22.00
C PRO A 210 -0.61 6.90 21.98
N ALA A 211 -1.34 5.79 21.88
CA ALA A 211 -0.75 4.45 21.78
C ALA A 211 0.13 4.27 20.52
N GLN A 212 -0.18 4.99 19.43
CA GLN A 212 0.62 4.99 18.21
C GLN A 212 1.92 5.79 18.38
N VAL A 213 1.92 6.83 19.23
CA VAL A 213 3.14 7.57 19.59
C VAL A 213 4.14 6.62 20.26
N ALA A 214 3.68 5.85 21.25
CA ALA A 214 4.51 4.89 21.96
C ALA A 214 5.11 3.84 21.01
N LEU A 215 4.29 3.28 20.10
CA LEU A 215 4.74 2.33 19.09
C LEU A 215 5.85 2.89 18.20
N ILE A 216 5.68 4.12 17.69
CA ILE A 216 6.65 4.72 16.77
C ILE A 216 7.92 5.18 17.50
N ARG A 217 7.82 5.66 18.74
CA ARG A 217 9.01 5.92 19.57
C ARG A 217 9.77 4.65 19.93
N ALA A 218 9.09 3.53 20.16
CA ALA A 218 9.72 2.25 20.46
C ALA A 218 10.62 1.74 19.31
N ILE A 219 10.36 2.15 18.08
CA ILE A 219 11.22 1.85 16.91
C ILE A 219 12.23 2.99 16.60
N GLY A 220 12.51 3.86 17.57
CA GLY A 220 13.58 4.85 17.52
C GLY A 220 13.19 6.22 16.94
N ALA A 221 11.91 6.48 16.65
CA ALA A 221 11.50 7.75 16.07
C ALA A 221 11.76 8.94 17.00
N ARG A 222 12.47 9.95 16.48
CA ARG A 222 12.80 11.19 17.23
C ARG A 222 11.60 12.13 17.33
N HIS A 223 11.00 12.47 16.19
CA HIS A 223 9.86 13.41 16.11
C HIS A 223 8.57 12.66 15.80
N VAL A 224 7.64 12.69 16.74
CA VAL A 224 6.31 12.06 16.64
C VAL A 224 5.28 13.03 17.18
N CYS A 225 4.30 13.39 16.35
CA CYS A 225 3.22 14.31 16.67
C CYS A 225 1.89 13.56 16.66
N ASP A 226 1.07 13.77 17.69
CA ASP A 226 -0.28 13.19 17.76
C ASP A 226 -1.31 14.23 17.31
N ALA A 227 -1.99 13.98 16.19
CA ALA A 227 -3.02 14.85 15.65
C ALA A 227 -4.24 15.02 16.56
N SER A 228 -4.43 14.13 17.54
CA SER A 228 -5.49 14.25 18.55
C SER A 228 -5.12 15.13 19.75
N ALA A 229 -3.83 15.49 19.89
CA ALA A 229 -3.38 16.30 21.01
C ALA A 229 -3.79 17.78 20.85
N PRO A 230 -4.17 18.47 21.94
CA PRO A 230 -4.49 19.90 21.88
C PRO A 230 -3.29 20.77 21.47
N THR A 231 -2.06 20.28 21.69
CA THR A 231 -0.80 20.93 21.32
C THR A 231 -0.31 20.58 19.92
N PHE A 232 -1.06 19.80 19.14
CA PHE A 232 -0.60 19.24 17.86
C PHE A 232 0.08 20.26 16.93
N MET A 233 -0.54 21.42 16.71
CA MET A 233 0.02 22.46 15.82
C MET A 233 1.36 23.01 16.33
N GLN A 234 1.50 23.17 17.65
CA GLN A 234 2.74 23.63 18.27
C GLN A 234 3.83 22.56 18.16
N ASP A 235 3.49 21.31 18.49
CA ASP A 235 4.41 20.17 18.45
C ASP A 235 4.90 19.92 17.02
N LEU A 236 4.00 19.96 16.04
CA LEU A 236 4.33 19.83 14.63
C LEU A 236 5.23 20.97 14.15
N THR A 237 4.90 22.22 14.48
CA THR A 237 5.74 23.37 14.10
C THR A 237 7.14 23.24 14.68
N GLN A 238 7.27 22.81 15.94
CA GLN A 238 8.57 22.63 16.58
C GLN A 238 9.38 21.49 15.93
N ALA A 239 8.74 20.36 15.63
CA ALA A 239 9.38 19.26 14.91
C ALA A 239 9.85 19.69 13.50
N LEU A 240 9.09 20.54 12.82
CA LEU A 240 9.44 21.08 11.51
C LEU A 240 10.62 22.07 11.58
N VAL A 241 10.72 22.86 12.65
CA VAL A 241 11.90 23.71 12.90
C VAL A 241 13.16 22.86 13.08
N GLU A 242 13.07 21.78 13.85
CA GLU A 242 14.21 20.91 14.15
C GLU A 242 14.66 20.07 12.94
N THR A 243 13.72 19.65 12.09
CA THR A 243 14.00 18.79 10.92
C THR A 243 14.26 19.58 9.64
N GLY A 244 13.67 20.77 9.49
CA GLY A 244 13.65 21.52 8.25
C GLY A 244 12.82 20.84 7.14
N ALA A 245 11.87 19.97 7.49
CA ALA A 245 11.05 19.26 6.52
C ALA A 245 10.10 20.20 5.77
N THR A 246 10.09 20.10 4.44
CA THR A 246 9.27 20.95 3.54
C THR A 246 8.51 20.13 2.50
N ILE A 247 8.54 18.80 2.60
CA ILE A 247 7.70 17.88 1.83
C ILE A 247 6.98 16.93 2.79
N ALA A 248 5.73 16.59 2.49
CA ALA A 248 4.93 15.66 3.27
C ALA A 248 4.27 14.61 2.37
N PHE A 249 4.11 13.41 2.92
CA PHE A 249 3.31 12.34 2.33
C PHE A 249 2.14 12.02 3.26
N ASP A 250 0.96 12.38 2.82
CA ASP A 250 -0.28 12.23 3.57
C ASP A 250 -1.08 11.01 3.09
N ALA A 251 -1.28 10.06 4.02
CA ALA A 251 -2.11 8.87 3.82
C ALA A 251 -3.60 9.15 4.06
N THR A 252 -3.94 10.28 4.68
CA THR A 252 -5.32 10.60 5.07
C THR A 252 -6.13 11.11 3.89
N GLY A 253 -5.63 12.14 3.18
CA GLY A 253 -6.29 12.73 2.03
C GLY A 253 -7.40 13.69 2.45
N GLY A 254 -8.50 13.15 2.96
CA GLY A 254 -9.61 13.94 3.50
C GLY A 254 -9.27 14.69 4.79
N GLY A 255 -10.13 15.66 5.12
CA GLY A 255 -10.01 16.46 6.33
C GLY A 255 -8.95 17.56 6.22
N ARG A 256 -8.41 17.98 7.38
CA ARG A 256 -7.63 19.22 7.52
C ARG A 256 -6.12 19.03 7.62
N LEU A 257 -5.66 17.77 7.69
CA LEU A 257 -4.28 17.46 8.08
C LEU A 257 -3.26 17.98 7.05
N ALA A 258 -3.52 17.80 5.76
CA ALA A 258 -2.66 18.32 4.69
C ALA A 258 -2.47 19.85 4.78
N GLY A 259 -3.55 20.59 5.06
CA GLY A 259 -3.50 22.04 5.26
C GLY A 259 -2.74 22.44 6.53
N GLN A 260 -2.98 21.74 7.64
CA GLN A 260 -2.27 21.97 8.91
C GLN A 260 -0.76 21.78 8.76
N ILE A 261 -0.33 20.78 8.00
CA ILE A 261 1.09 20.56 7.69
C ILE A 261 1.67 21.76 6.94
N LEU A 262 1.00 22.26 5.89
CA LEU A 262 1.45 23.45 5.16
C LEU A 262 1.52 24.69 6.07
N THR A 263 0.51 24.89 6.93
CA THR A 263 0.49 25.96 7.93
C THR A 263 1.71 25.88 8.86
N CYS A 264 1.99 24.71 9.41
CA CYS A 264 3.10 24.51 10.33
C CYS A 264 4.47 24.60 9.64
N MET A 265 4.59 24.17 8.38
CA MET A 265 5.81 24.35 7.58
C MET A 265 6.10 25.83 7.37
N GLU A 266 5.09 26.62 7.00
CA GLU A 266 5.27 28.07 6.87
C GLU A 266 5.66 28.70 8.21
N ALA A 267 4.94 28.36 9.30
CA ALA A 267 5.24 28.86 10.63
C ALA A 267 6.66 28.52 11.09
N ALA A 268 7.19 27.35 10.71
CA ALA A 268 8.58 26.97 10.97
C ALA A 268 9.57 27.82 10.16
N LEU A 269 9.32 27.99 8.85
CA LEU A 269 10.20 28.74 7.95
C LEU A 269 10.30 30.22 8.30
N VAL A 270 9.19 30.85 8.70
CA VAL A 270 9.18 32.29 9.02
C VAL A 270 9.84 32.62 10.36
N ARG A 271 10.10 31.63 11.24
CA ARG A 271 10.90 31.86 12.47
C ARG A 271 12.33 32.30 12.17
N SER A 272 12.86 31.89 11.03
CA SER A 272 14.20 32.29 10.55
C SER A 272 14.15 33.41 9.50
N ALA A 273 12.98 33.99 9.21
CA ALA A 273 12.88 35.07 8.23
C ALA A 273 13.50 36.35 8.78
N THR A 274 14.42 36.94 8.02
CA THR A 274 15.06 38.22 8.35
C THR A 274 14.27 39.42 7.84
N GLU A 275 13.34 39.19 6.92
CA GLU A 275 12.57 40.23 6.24
C GLU A 275 11.09 39.85 6.15
N TYR A 276 10.23 40.86 6.09
CA TYR A 276 8.81 40.67 5.83
C TYR A 276 8.59 40.33 4.35
N SER A 277 7.87 39.24 4.09
CA SER A 277 7.37 38.90 2.76
C SER A 277 5.85 38.95 2.72
N ARG A 278 5.30 39.75 1.80
CA ARG A 278 3.85 39.82 1.54
C ARG A 278 3.26 38.46 1.14
N TYR A 279 4.09 37.56 0.59
CA TYR A 279 3.68 36.27 0.05
C TYR A 279 4.21 35.07 0.86
N GLY A 280 4.78 35.32 2.05
CA GLY A 280 5.38 34.29 2.88
C GLY A 280 6.76 33.83 2.39
N SER A 281 7.23 32.69 2.91
CA SER A 281 8.51 32.10 2.52
C SER A 281 8.54 31.75 1.02
N THR A 282 9.69 31.99 0.39
CA THR A 282 9.98 31.55 -0.98
C THR A 282 10.31 30.06 -1.07
N THR A 283 10.50 29.39 0.08
CA THR A 283 10.74 27.94 0.11
C THR A 283 9.45 27.20 -0.25
N HIS A 284 9.52 26.39 -1.30
CA HIS A 284 8.41 25.55 -1.74
C HIS A 284 8.06 24.51 -0.69
N LYS A 285 6.77 24.41 -0.36
CA LYS A 285 6.20 23.43 0.57
C LYS A 285 5.30 22.47 -0.20
N GLN A 286 5.58 21.17 -0.11
CA GLN A 286 4.87 20.16 -0.90
C GLN A 286 4.10 19.19 0.01
N VAL A 287 2.84 18.89 -0.32
CA VAL A 287 2.10 17.78 0.28
C VAL A 287 1.59 16.84 -0.80
N TYR A 288 2.05 15.60 -0.77
CA TYR A 288 1.53 14.53 -1.60
C TYR A 288 0.44 13.76 -0.86
N ILE A 289 -0.77 13.74 -1.39
CA ILE A 289 -1.83 12.82 -0.98
C ILE A 289 -1.59 11.49 -1.69
N TYR A 290 -1.08 10.51 -0.96
CA TYR A 290 -0.77 9.18 -1.50
C TYR A 290 -1.75 8.09 -1.03
N GLY A 291 -2.67 8.45 -0.13
CA GLY A 291 -3.74 7.59 0.37
C GLY A 291 -5.03 8.36 0.62
N GLY A 292 -6.11 7.61 0.84
CA GLY A 292 -7.44 8.13 1.14
C GLY A 292 -8.06 7.39 2.32
N LEU A 293 -7.38 7.39 3.47
CA LEU A 293 -7.91 6.78 4.69
C LEU A 293 -9.13 7.55 5.22
N ASP A 294 -9.17 8.86 5.00
CA ASP A 294 -10.35 9.69 5.18
C ASP A 294 -10.93 10.01 3.79
N THR A 295 -12.16 9.57 3.55
CA THR A 295 -12.86 9.75 2.26
C THR A 295 -13.67 11.05 2.20
N GLY A 296 -13.63 11.86 3.25
CA GLY A 296 -14.22 13.20 3.28
C GLY A 296 -13.46 14.20 2.38
N PRO A 297 -14.00 15.42 2.23
CA PRO A 297 -13.34 16.46 1.46
C PRO A 297 -12.01 16.87 2.11
N THR A 298 -11.02 17.20 1.28
CA THR A 298 -9.79 17.87 1.73
C THR A 298 -10.11 19.35 1.98
N GLU A 299 -9.87 19.83 3.19
CA GLU A 299 -10.21 21.19 3.62
C GLU A 299 -9.01 21.91 4.22
N PHE A 300 -8.76 23.16 3.79
CA PHE A 300 -7.65 23.94 4.34
C PHE A 300 -7.87 25.44 4.23
N VAL A 301 -7.25 26.16 5.17
CA VAL A 301 -7.16 27.63 5.16
C VAL A 301 -5.81 28.01 4.57
N ARG A 302 -5.79 28.88 3.56
CA ARG A 302 -4.56 29.31 2.87
C ARG A 302 -3.82 30.38 3.68
N ASN A 303 -3.15 29.96 4.75
CA ASN A 303 -2.38 30.82 5.66
C ASN A 303 -0.87 30.51 5.64
N PHE A 304 -0.36 29.98 4.51
CA PHE A 304 0.99 29.46 4.36
C PHE A 304 1.74 30.04 3.14
N GLY A 305 1.44 31.29 2.78
CA GLY A 305 2.05 31.97 1.65
C GLY A 305 1.65 31.42 0.28
N PHE A 306 2.48 31.66 -0.74
CA PHE A 306 2.21 31.28 -2.14
C PHE A 306 3.13 30.19 -2.70
N SER A 307 4.22 29.85 -2.00
CA SER A 307 5.17 28.81 -2.41
C SER A 307 4.73 27.44 -1.88
N TRP A 308 3.66 26.87 -2.44
CA TRP A 308 3.15 25.57 -2.01
C TRP A 308 2.56 24.75 -3.16
N GLY A 309 2.53 23.43 -2.99
CA GLY A 309 1.88 22.50 -3.89
C GLY A 309 1.18 21.38 -3.12
N MET A 310 0.06 20.90 -3.67
CA MET A 310 -0.65 19.73 -3.19
C MET A 310 -1.07 18.88 -4.39
N GLY A 311 -0.83 17.57 -4.34
CA GLY A 311 -1.13 16.69 -5.47
C GLY A 311 -1.14 15.22 -5.10
N GLY A 312 -1.62 14.39 -6.02
CA GLY A 312 -1.57 12.93 -5.89
C GLY A 312 -0.15 12.39 -6.06
N TRP A 313 0.15 11.28 -5.41
CA TRP A 313 1.38 10.50 -5.63
C TRP A 313 1.04 9.02 -5.75
N LEU A 314 1.57 8.36 -6.78
CA LEU A 314 1.31 6.94 -7.04
C LEU A 314 2.62 6.21 -7.36
N LEU A 315 2.85 5.07 -6.70
CA LEU A 315 4.07 4.28 -6.82
C LEU A 315 4.39 3.90 -8.27
N PHE A 316 3.41 3.41 -9.04
CA PHE A 316 3.65 2.94 -10.40
C PHE A 316 4.14 4.05 -11.33
N GLN A 317 3.50 5.23 -11.27
CA GLN A 317 3.92 6.41 -12.02
C GLN A 317 5.30 6.91 -11.58
N PHE A 318 5.58 6.83 -10.28
CA PHE A 318 6.88 7.18 -9.73
C PHE A 318 7.98 6.25 -10.26
N ILE A 319 7.76 4.93 -10.23
CA ILE A 319 8.72 3.93 -10.71
C ILE A 319 9.01 4.13 -12.20
N GLU A 320 8.00 4.40 -13.01
CA GLU A 320 8.16 4.74 -14.43
C GLU A 320 9.04 5.99 -14.61
N ARG A 321 8.76 7.05 -13.83
CA ARG A 321 9.48 8.33 -13.89
C ARG A 321 10.96 8.24 -13.49
N ILE A 322 11.33 7.39 -12.54
CA ILE A 322 12.73 7.27 -12.08
C ILE A 322 13.59 6.37 -12.98
N GLY A 323 12.98 5.59 -13.87
CA GLY A 323 13.65 4.68 -14.78
C GLY A 323 14.04 3.32 -14.15
N ALA A 324 14.39 2.37 -15.02
CA ALA A 324 14.60 0.97 -14.66
C ALA A 324 15.74 0.77 -13.64
N ASP A 325 16.86 1.48 -13.80
CA ASP A 325 18.05 1.31 -12.95
C ASP A 325 17.79 1.74 -11.52
N ALA A 326 17.17 2.90 -11.31
CA ALA A 326 16.81 3.38 -9.98
C ALA A 326 15.78 2.46 -9.32
N ALA A 327 14.80 1.99 -10.09
CA ALA A 327 13.82 1.01 -9.61
C ALA A 327 14.48 -0.33 -9.23
N GLN A 328 15.48 -0.78 -9.99
CA GLN A 328 16.26 -1.98 -9.70
C GLN A 328 17.05 -1.83 -8.39
N ALA A 329 17.72 -0.70 -8.19
CA ALA A 329 18.45 -0.40 -6.97
C ALA A 329 17.53 -0.41 -5.73
N MET A 330 16.32 0.15 -5.84
CA MET A 330 15.32 0.06 -4.78
C MET A 330 14.94 -1.39 -4.47
N ARG A 331 14.63 -2.21 -5.49
CA ARG A 331 14.30 -3.63 -5.32
C ARG A 331 15.44 -4.42 -4.66
N GLN A 332 16.69 -4.15 -5.04
CA GLN A 332 17.87 -4.77 -4.43
C GLN A 332 17.99 -4.42 -2.95
N ARG A 333 17.80 -3.15 -2.58
CA ARG A 333 17.79 -2.73 -1.16
C ARG A 333 16.67 -3.42 -0.38
N VAL A 334 15.47 -3.53 -0.96
CA VAL A 334 14.36 -4.23 -0.32
C VAL A 334 14.70 -5.69 -0.05
N THR A 335 15.32 -6.36 -1.01
CA THR A 335 15.76 -7.76 -0.86
C THR A 335 16.82 -7.90 0.24
N ALA A 336 17.81 -7.00 0.27
CA ALA A 336 18.89 -7.03 1.25
C ALA A 336 18.42 -6.75 2.69
N GLU A 337 17.34 -5.99 2.85
CA GLU A 337 16.82 -5.57 4.16
C GLU A 337 15.42 -6.13 4.43
N LEU A 338 15.04 -7.22 3.73
CA LEU A 338 13.68 -7.78 3.73
C LEU A 338 13.21 -8.12 5.15
N LYS A 339 14.08 -8.75 5.94
CA LYS A 339 13.77 -9.22 7.30
C LYS A 339 14.08 -8.18 8.38
N THR A 340 14.49 -6.96 8.03
CA THR A 340 14.89 -5.92 8.99
C THR A 340 14.12 -4.62 8.76
N THR A 341 14.59 -3.76 7.85
CA THR A 341 13.96 -2.47 7.50
C THR A 341 12.56 -2.69 6.94
N PHE A 342 12.40 -3.68 6.07
CA PHE A 342 11.17 -3.94 5.31
C PHE A 342 10.33 -5.10 5.85
N ALA A 343 10.63 -5.56 7.07
CA ALA A 343 9.86 -6.61 7.71
C ALA A 343 8.39 -6.17 7.88
N SER A 344 7.48 -7.01 7.39
CA SER A 344 6.03 -6.86 7.60
C SER A 344 5.54 -7.84 8.65
N SER A 345 4.61 -7.38 9.48
CA SER A 345 3.84 -8.25 10.38
C SER A 345 2.39 -8.32 9.91
N TYR A 346 1.78 -9.49 10.16
CA TYR A 346 0.39 -9.79 9.87
C TYR A 346 -0.26 -10.33 11.13
N THR A 347 -1.50 -9.93 11.36
CA THR A 347 -2.25 -10.29 12.58
C THR A 347 -2.97 -11.61 12.41
N LYS A 348 -3.32 -11.94 11.16
CA LYS A 348 -4.02 -13.16 10.81
C LYS A 348 -3.70 -13.58 9.38
N GLU A 349 -3.54 -14.89 9.19
CA GLU A 349 -3.49 -15.53 7.87
C GLU A 349 -4.82 -16.24 7.58
N VAL A 350 -5.42 -15.94 6.43
CA VAL A 350 -6.75 -16.43 6.00
C VAL A 350 -6.67 -17.07 4.61
N SER A 351 -7.55 -18.01 4.30
CA SER A 351 -7.77 -18.55 2.95
C SER A 351 -8.53 -17.54 2.09
N LEU A 352 -8.71 -17.83 0.80
CA LEU A 352 -9.56 -17.02 -0.09
C LEU A 352 -11.01 -16.96 0.41
N ALA A 353 -11.56 -18.08 0.91
CA ALA A 353 -12.92 -18.14 1.40
C ALA A 353 -13.06 -17.41 2.74
N GLU A 354 -12.13 -17.62 3.68
CA GLU A 354 -12.09 -16.89 4.95
C GLU A 354 -11.98 -15.36 4.72
N ALA A 355 -11.25 -14.91 3.70
CA ALA A 355 -11.15 -13.48 3.37
C ALA A 355 -12.49 -12.83 2.98
N LEU A 356 -13.49 -13.63 2.57
CA LEU A 356 -14.85 -13.19 2.26
C LEU A 356 -15.83 -13.35 3.44
N GLN A 357 -15.38 -13.84 4.60
CA GLN A 357 -16.22 -13.88 5.79
C GLN A 357 -16.42 -12.47 6.35
N LEU A 358 -17.67 -12.15 6.74
CA LEU A 358 -18.05 -10.80 7.17
C LEU A 358 -17.25 -10.32 8.39
N GLU A 359 -16.94 -11.21 9.33
CA GLU A 359 -16.11 -10.88 10.50
C GLU A 359 -14.68 -10.50 10.12
N HIS A 360 -14.11 -11.11 9.07
CA HIS A 360 -12.77 -10.77 8.59
C HIS A 360 -12.80 -9.47 7.80
N ILE A 361 -13.80 -9.28 6.92
CA ILE A 361 -14.04 -8.01 6.22
C ILE A 361 -14.17 -6.86 7.22
N ALA A 362 -14.95 -7.05 8.30
CA ALA A 362 -15.12 -6.07 9.35
C ALA A 362 -13.81 -5.74 10.08
N ALA A 363 -12.85 -6.67 10.16
CA ALA A 363 -11.55 -6.44 10.77
C ALA A 363 -10.58 -5.72 9.81
N TYR A 364 -10.31 -6.30 8.63
CA TYR A 364 -9.30 -5.74 7.71
C TYR A 364 -9.81 -4.50 6.97
N GLY A 365 -11.13 -4.36 6.77
CA GLY A 365 -11.76 -3.22 6.09
C GLY A 365 -11.55 -1.90 6.82
N GLN A 366 -11.35 -1.94 8.14
CA GLN A 366 -11.13 -0.78 9.01
C GLN A 366 -9.73 -0.17 8.87
N ARG A 367 -8.78 -0.91 8.28
CA ARG A 367 -7.40 -0.45 8.03
C ARG A 367 -6.72 0.05 9.33
N THR A 368 -6.99 -0.63 10.45
CA THR A 368 -6.43 -0.25 11.75
C THR A 368 -4.96 -0.65 11.87
N THR A 369 -4.23 0.10 12.69
CA THR A 369 -2.82 -0.20 12.99
C THR A 369 -2.68 -1.60 13.56
N GLY A 370 -1.76 -2.40 13.00
CA GLY A 370 -1.49 -3.74 13.50
C GLY A 370 -2.62 -4.74 13.26
N ALA A 371 -3.47 -4.51 12.26
CA ALA A 371 -4.54 -5.41 11.81
C ALA A 371 -4.37 -5.81 10.34
N LYS A 372 -3.13 -5.89 9.84
CA LYS A 372 -2.89 -6.29 8.45
C LYS A 372 -3.11 -7.78 8.30
N TYR A 373 -3.96 -8.17 7.34
CA TYR A 373 -4.24 -9.57 7.04
C TYR A 373 -3.34 -10.06 5.91
N LEU A 374 -3.02 -11.35 5.95
CA LEU A 374 -2.37 -12.08 4.87
C LEU A 374 -3.36 -13.11 4.34
N ILE A 375 -3.57 -13.15 3.03
CA ILE A 375 -4.28 -14.25 2.38
C ILE A 375 -3.24 -15.27 1.97
N ASN A 376 -3.45 -16.54 2.31
CA ASN A 376 -2.77 -17.68 1.68
C ASN A 376 -3.77 -18.35 0.74
N PRO A 377 -3.69 -18.09 -0.59
CA PRO A 377 -4.71 -18.57 -1.50
C PRO A 377 -4.85 -20.08 -1.60
N ASN A 378 -3.79 -20.82 -1.25
CA ASN A 378 -3.78 -22.29 -1.25
C ASN A 378 -4.00 -22.89 0.15
N LYS A 379 -4.24 -22.08 1.19
CA LYS A 379 -4.72 -22.56 2.48
C LYS A 379 -6.11 -23.16 2.31
N ALA A 380 -6.32 -24.39 2.81
CA ALA A 380 -7.65 -24.99 2.86
C ALA A 380 -8.58 -24.13 3.75
N GLY A 381 -9.84 -23.97 3.35
CA GLY A 381 -10.85 -23.33 4.20
C GLY A 381 -11.03 -24.12 5.49
N THR A 382 -11.13 -23.44 6.62
CA THR A 382 -11.63 -24.06 7.85
C THR A 382 -13.15 -24.03 7.76
N ALA A 383 -13.77 -25.22 7.70
CA ALA A 383 -15.21 -25.41 7.66
C ALA A 383 -15.91 -24.87 8.91
#